data_AF-A0A2V7DCR4-F1
#
_entry.id   AF-A0A2V7DCR4-F1
#
_cell.length_a   1.000
_cell.length_b   1.000
_cell.length_c   1.000
_cell.angle_alpha   90.00
_cell.angle_beta   90.00
_cell.angle_gamma   90.00
#
_symmetry.space_group_name_H-M   'P 1'
#
loop_
_entity.id
_entity.type
_entity.pdbx_description
1 polymer ?
#
loop_
_entity_poly.entity_id
_entity_poly.type
_entity_poly.pdbx_seq_one_letter_code
_entity_poly.pdbx_strand_id
1 'polypeptide(L)'
;MQGWDHWFKLDWTVESEPAGGKRIRGYITNEYGGAAEPLRMLAQALDASGAVVDQKIAWVPEGVGGFERAYFEVSHLAAADHYRVSVWDYSFLQAGVESERP
;
A
#
# COMPACT_ATOMS: atom_id res chain seq x y z
N MET A 1 7.42 -2.89 9.73
CA MET A 1 8.14 -3.80 8.82
C MET A 1 8.91 -2.91 7.84
N GLN A 2 10.24 -3.02 7.79
CA GLN A 2 11.07 -2.30 6.80
C GLN A 2 11.44 -3.25 5.66
N GLY A 3 11.59 -2.75 4.43
CA GLY A 3 12.02 -3.53 3.27
C GLY A 3 10.92 -3.99 2.31
N TRP A 4 9.70 -3.46 2.41
CA TRP A 4 8.67 -3.70 1.39
C TRP A 4 9.04 -3.08 0.04
N ASP A 5 9.82 -2.00 0.07
CA ASP A 5 10.28 -1.23 -1.10
C ASP A 5 11.25 -1.99 -2.00
N HIS A 6 11.79 -3.13 -1.54
CA HIS A 6 12.54 -4.06 -2.38
C HIS A 6 11.66 -4.90 -3.30
N TRP A 7 10.37 -5.03 -2.97
CA TRP A 7 9.44 -5.91 -3.66
C TRP A 7 8.28 -5.16 -4.31
N PHE A 8 7.93 -4.00 -3.79
CA PHE A 8 6.81 -3.23 -4.27
C PHE A 8 7.21 -1.80 -4.59
N LYS A 9 6.66 -1.31 -5.68
CA LYS A 9 6.70 0.09 -6.06
C LYS A 9 5.34 0.74 -5.83
N LEU A 10 5.34 1.92 -5.23
CA LEU A 10 4.14 2.73 -5.03
C LEU A 10 4.14 3.95 -5.93
N ASP A 11 3.00 4.18 -6.57
CA ASP A 11 2.67 5.43 -7.26
C ASP A 11 1.33 5.91 -6.74
N TRP A 12 1.25 7.15 -6.28
CA TRP A 12 0.04 7.67 -5.64
C TRP A 12 -0.04 9.18 -5.71
N THR A 13 -1.27 9.67 -5.56
CA THR A 13 -1.60 11.10 -5.56
C THR A 13 -2.53 11.41 -4.40
N VAL A 14 -2.51 12.67 -3.96
CA VAL A 14 -3.41 13.19 -2.92
C VAL A 14 -4.46 14.07 -3.57
N GLU A 15 -5.71 13.85 -3.19
CA GLU A 15 -6.85 14.63 -3.63
C GLU A 15 -7.62 15.19 -2.41
N SER A 16 -8.29 16.32 -2.61
CA SER A 16 -9.22 16.85 -1.62
C SER A 16 -10.54 16.10 -1.68
N GLU A 17 -11.11 15.79 -0.52
CA GLU A 17 -12.45 15.21 -0.42
C GLU A 17 -13.51 16.28 -0.21
N PRO A 18 -14.75 16.07 -0.70
CA PRO A 18 -15.85 17.00 -0.47
C PRO A 18 -16.16 17.24 1.02
N ALA A 19 -15.87 16.25 1.88
CA ALA A 19 -16.12 16.31 3.32
C ALA A 19 -14.99 17.01 4.12
N GLY A 20 -14.00 17.61 3.45
CA GLY A 20 -12.92 18.36 4.11
C GLY A 20 -11.69 17.53 4.48
N GLY A 21 -11.69 16.22 4.18
CA GLY A 21 -10.54 15.32 4.30
C GLY A 21 -9.65 15.30 3.07
N LYS A 22 -8.61 14.47 3.12
CA LYS A 22 -7.78 14.09 1.99
C LYS A 22 -7.93 12.61 1.69
N ARG A 23 -7.92 12.34 0.38
CA ARG A 23 -7.89 11.00 -0.16
C ARG A 23 -6.58 10.74 -0.86
N ILE A 24 -5.95 9.63 -0.55
CA ILE A 24 -4.82 9.10 -1.29
C ILE A 24 -5.34 7.99 -2.18
N ARG A 25 -5.03 8.06 -3.47
CA ARG A 25 -5.29 6.97 -4.42
C ARG A 25 -4.04 6.66 -5.21
N GLY A 26 -3.89 5.40 -5.57
CA GLY A 26 -2.69 4.98 -6.27
C GLY A 26 -2.69 3.52 -6.66
N TYR A 27 -1.53 3.10 -7.13
CA TYR A 27 -1.23 1.72 -7.47
C TYR A 27 -0.04 1.24 -6.67
N ILE A 28 -0.15 0.01 -6.19
CA ILE A 28 0.99 -0.79 -5.76
C ILE A 28 1.33 -1.75 -6.88
N THR A 29 2.59 -1.78 -7.29
CA THR A 29 3.12 -2.71 -8.29
C THR A 29 4.02 -3.71 -7.58
N ASN A 30 3.77 -4.99 -7.78
CA ASN A 30 4.64 -6.06 -7.31
C ASN A 30 5.76 -6.26 -8.34
N GLU A 31 7.00 -6.11 -7.91
CA GLU A 31 8.19 -6.34 -8.72
C GLU A 31 8.77 -7.74 -8.49
N TYR A 32 8.10 -8.55 -7.65
CA TYR A 32 8.39 -9.95 -7.39
C TYR A 32 7.41 -10.88 -8.12
N GLY A 33 7.85 -12.10 -8.43
CA GLY A 33 7.05 -13.08 -9.16
C GLY A 33 5.98 -13.80 -8.34
N GLY A 34 6.05 -13.74 -7.01
CA GLY A 34 5.03 -14.31 -6.12
C GLY A 34 3.89 -13.34 -5.86
N ALA A 35 2.64 -13.80 -5.90
CA ALA A 35 1.48 -13.01 -5.49
C ALA A 35 1.54 -12.68 -3.99
N ALA A 36 1.13 -11.47 -3.61
CA ALA A 36 1.12 -11.00 -2.24
C ALA A 36 -0.32 -10.78 -1.74
N GLU A 37 -0.76 -11.61 -0.80
CA GLU A 37 -2.05 -11.52 -0.12
C GLU A 37 -1.97 -12.16 1.29
N PRO A 38 -2.52 -11.54 2.35
CA PRO A 38 -3.16 -10.23 2.35
C PRO A 38 -2.15 -9.10 2.14
N LEU A 39 -2.62 -7.95 1.64
CA LEU A 39 -1.81 -6.75 1.48
C LEU A 39 -2.52 -5.54 2.10
N ARG A 40 -1.82 -4.83 2.98
CA ARG A 40 -2.34 -3.65 3.69
C ARG A 40 -1.43 -2.45 3.50
N MET A 41 -2.06 -1.32 3.20
CA MET A 41 -1.40 -0.02 3.04
C MET A 41 -1.54 0.78 4.33
N LEU A 42 -0.46 1.44 4.76
CA LEU A 42 -0.49 2.50 5.78
C LEU A 42 -0.28 3.85 5.10
N ALA A 43 -1.25 4.73 5.24
CA ALA A 43 -1.11 6.14 4.91
C ALA A 43 -1.00 6.97 6.19
N GLN A 44 -0.08 7.95 6.19
CA GLN A 44 0.15 8.86 7.29
C GLN A 44 0.08 10.29 6.78
N ALA A 45 -0.60 11.16 7.52
CA ALA A 45 -0.61 12.61 7.33
C ALA A 45 0.41 13.21 8.30
N LEU A 46 1.30 14.08 7.80
CA LEU A 46 2.42 14.64 8.57
C LEU A 46 2.37 16.17 8.56
N ASP A 47 2.62 16.77 9.72
CA ASP A 47 2.81 18.22 9.81
C ASP A 47 4.17 18.67 9.25
N ALA A 48 4.41 19.98 9.22
CA ALA A 48 5.66 20.55 8.68
C ALA A 48 6.93 20.13 9.45
N SER A 49 6.80 19.63 10.69
CA SER A 49 7.93 19.09 11.47
C SER A 49 8.22 17.62 11.18
N GLY A 50 7.34 16.96 10.41
CA GLY A 50 7.38 15.53 10.14
C GLY A 50 6.71 14.68 11.23
N ALA A 51 5.94 15.28 12.13
CA ALA A 51 5.16 14.54 13.11
C ALA A 51 3.88 13.98 12.46
N VAL A 52 3.53 12.74 12.77
CA VAL A 52 2.31 12.09 12.28
C VAL A 52 1.10 12.66 13.03
N VAL A 53 0.20 13.32 12.31
CA VAL A 53 -1.02 13.94 12.85
C VAL A 53 -2.28 13.11 12.62
N ASP A 54 -2.26 12.21 11.62
CA ASP A 54 -3.30 11.21 11.38
C ASP A 54 -2.69 10.01 10.64
N GLN A 55 -3.27 8.82 10.79
CA GLN A 55 -2.87 7.63 10.04
C GLN A 55 -4.03 6.66 9.83
N LYS A 56 -4.01 5.96 8.69
CA LYS A 56 -5.04 4.99 8.34
C LYS A 56 -4.45 3.78 7.64
N ILE A 57 -5.07 2.63 7.91
CA ILE A 57 -4.78 1.38 7.21
C ILE A 57 -5.89 1.12 6.21
N ALA A 58 -5.51 0.83 4.97
CA ALA A 58 -6.42 0.38 3.92
C ALA A 58 -6.03 -1.00 3.42
N TRP A 59 -7.04 -1.77 3.01
CA TRP A 59 -6.85 -3.08 2.43
C TRP A 59 -6.75 -2.99 0.91
N VAL A 60 -5.89 -3.82 0.34
CA VAL A 60 -5.94 -4.15 -1.09
C VAL A 60 -6.70 -5.47 -1.19
N PRO A 61 -7.99 -5.47 -1.57
CA PRO A 61 -8.88 -6.61 -1.35
C PRO A 61 -8.45 -7.91 -2.01
N GLU A 62 -7.83 -7.81 -3.19
CA GLU A 62 -7.35 -8.96 -3.97
C GLU A 62 -5.82 -9.15 -3.86
N GLY A 63 -5.19 -8.42 -2.93
CA GLY A 63 -3.73 -8.35 -2.88
C GLY A 63 -3.13 -7.79 -4.17
N VAL A 64 -1.97 -8.33 -4.57
CA VAL A 64 -1.34 -8.02 -5.86
C VAL A 64 -0.64 -9.27 -6.39
N GLY A 65 -0.98 -9.69 -7.62
CA GLY A 65 -0.31 -10.81 -8.28
C GLY A 65 1.17 -10.54 -8.58
N GLY A 66 1.89 -11.58 -8.98
CA GLY A 66 3.31 -11.46 -9.33
C GLY A 66 3.52 -10.62 -10.59
N PHE A 67 4.42 -9.63 -10.55
CA PHE A 67 4.64 -8.66 -11.63
C PHE A 67 3.40 -7.84 -12.04
N GLU A 68 2.34 -7.86 -11.23
CA GLU A 68 1.10 -7.13 -11.49
C GLU A 68 1.01 -5.86 -10.63
N ARG A 69 -0.05 -5.08 -10.85
CA ARG A 69 -0.38 -3.92 -10.02
C ARG A 69 -1.81 -3.99 -9.51
N ALA A 70 -2.03 -3.46 -8.33
CA ALA A 70 -3.33 -3.36 -7.71
C ALA A 70 -3.64 -1.90 -7.33
N TYR A 71 -4.90 -1.51 -7.44
CA TYR A 71 -5.37 -0.20 -7.01
C TYR A 71 -5.57 -0.18 -5.49
N PHE A 72 -5.23 0.94 -4.86
CA PHE A 72 -5.58 1.19 -3.48
C PHE A 72 -6.10 2.61 -3.30
N GLU A 73 -6.93 2.78 -2.28
CA GLU A 73 -7.48 4.06 -1.87
C GLU A 73 -7.49 4.16 -0.34
N VAL A 74 -7.10 5.32 0.18
CA VAL A 74 -7.19 5.68 1.59
C VAL A 74 -7.89 7.03 1.71
N SER A 75 -9.06 7.03 2.30
CA SER A 75 -9.96 8.20 2.38
C SER A 75 -10.04 8.73 3.81
N HIS A 76 -10.57 9.94 3.98
CA HIS A 76 -10.79 10.63 5.25
C HIS A 76 -9.52 10.94 6.06
N LEU A 77 -8.35 11.09 5.42
CA LEU A 77 -7.15 11.56 6.11
C LEU A 77 -7.28 13.03 6.49
N ALA A 78 -6.72 13.41 7.63
CA ALA A 78 -6.58 14.82 7.99
C ALA A 78 -5.79 15.59 6.92
N ALA A 79 -6.20 16.84 6.67
CA ALA A 79 -5.39 17.76 5.89
C ALA A 79 -4.10 18.08 6.66
N ALA A 80 -2.97 17.90 5.99
CA ALA A 80 -1.62 18.04 6.52
C ALA A 80 -0.66 18.57 5.46
N ASP A 81 0.56 18.89 5.89
CA ASP A 81 1.63 19.47 5.07
C ASP A 81 2.10 18.49 3.99
N HIS A 82 2.34 17.23 4.37
CA HIS A 82 2.71 16.16 3.45
C HIS A 82 2.19 14.80 3.92
N TYR A 83 2.28 13.80 3.04
CA TYR A 83 1.78 12.46 3.29
C TYR A 83 2.86 11.43 3.05
N ARG A 84 2.75 10.29 3.73
CA ARG A 84 3.59 9.12 3.53
C ARG A 84 2.72 7.90 3.33
N VAL A 85 3.05 7.09 2.33
CA VAL A 85 2.40 5.80 2.08
C VAL A 85 3.45 4.71 2.17
N SER A 86 3.09 3.61 2.82
CA SER A 86 3.94 2.43 2.97
C SER A 86 3.10 1.16 2.99
N VAL A 87 3.72 0.01 2.72
CA VAL A 87 3.08 -1.28 2.96
C VAL A 87 3.19 -1.60 4.45
N TRP A 88 2.04 -1.73 5.10
CA TRP A 88 1.97 -2.05 6.53
C TRP A 88 2.25 -3.52 6.80
N ASP A 89 1.59 -4.38 6.02
CA ASP A 89 1.56 -5.82 6.20
C ASP A 89 1.37 -6.48 4.83
N TYR A 90 2.12 -7.55 4.58
CA TYR A 90 2.03 -8.34 3.36
C TYR A 90 2.50 -9.77 3.61
N SER A 91 2.02 -10.71 2.81
CA SER A 91 2.53 -12.08 2.76
C SER A 91 2.57 -12.57 1.33
N PHE A 92 3.69 -13.15 0.90
CA PHE A 92 3.74 -13.82 -0.39
C PHE A 92 3.08 -15.19 -0.27
N LEU A 93 2.14 -15.47 -1.17
CA LEU A 93 1.66 -16.82 -1.40
C LEU A 93 2.86 -17.62 -1.90
N GLN A 94 3.21 -18.72 -1.21
CA GLN A 94 4.23 -19.62 -1.73
C GLN A 94 3.77 -20.06 -3.13
N ALA A 95 4.60 -19.81 -4.14
CA ALA A 95 4.44 -20.51 -5.40
C ALA A 95 4.51 -22.00 -5.06
N GLY A 96 3.39 -22.70 -5.19
CA GLY A 96 3.34 -24.13 -4.92
C GLY A 96 4.47 -24.79 -5.69
N VAL A 97 5.45 -25.32 -4.97
CA VAL A 97 6.35 -26.30 -5.54
C VAL A 97 5.48 -27.52 -5.81
N GLU A 98 4.94 -27.62 -7.03
CA GLU A 98 4.51 -28.90 -7.57
C GLU A 98 5.79 -29.71 -7.85
N SER A 99 6.40 -30.20 -6.76
CA SER A 99 7.44 -31.22 -6.78
C SER A 99 6.75 -32.57 -6.65
N GLU A 100 6.07 -33.01 -7.71
CA GLU A 100 5.67 -34.42 -7.85
C GLU A 100 5.96 -34.90 -9.28
N ARG A 101 7.21 -35.34 -9.47
CA ARG A 101 7.52 -36.47 -10.36
C ARG A 101 8.53 -37.36 -9.65
N PRO A 102 8.13 -38.59 -9.31
CA PRO A 102 8.77 -39.74 -9.96
C PRO A 102 7.79 -40.62 -10.73
#